data_AF-A0AAU4FQV7-F1
#
_entry.id   AF-A0AAU4FQV7-F1
#
_cell.length_a   1.000
_cell.length_b   1.000
_cell.length_c   1.000
_cell.angle_alpha   90.00
_cell.angle_beta   90.00
_cell.angle_gamma   90.00
#
_symmetry.space_group_name_H-M   'P 1'
#
loop_
_entity.id
_entity.type
_entity.pdbx_description
1 polymer ?
#
loop_
_entity_poly.entity_id
_entity_poly.type
_entity_poly.pdbx_seq_one_letter_code
_entity_poly.pdbx_strand_id
1 'polypeptide(L)' 'MAIQQGATKAWTKSSYSTGNGACVEVKSPIEQSIAVRDSKVTGGPSITFVPTSWNTFVNEVGQGVFTLD' A
#
# COMPACT_ATOMS: atom_id res chain seq x y z
N MET A 1 6.23 3.37 -7.13
CA MET A 1 5.57 2.16 -7.65
C MET A 1 4.08 2.46 -7.74
N ALA A 2 3.52 2.54 -8.95
CA ALA A 2 2.11 2.85 -9.12
C ALA A 2 1.31 1.55 -9.09
N ILE A 3 0.50 1.34 -8.05
CA ILE A 3 -0.49 0.27 -8.04
C ILE A 3 -1.56 0.65 -9.06
N GLN A 4 -1.83 -0.23 -10.02
CA GLN A 4 -2.95 -0.06 -10.93
C GLN A 4 -4.19 -0.66 -10.27
N GLN A 5 -5.09 0.23 -9.85
CA GLN A 5 -6.37 -0.13 -9.24
C GLN A 5 -7.14 -1.10 -10.13
N GLY A 6 -7.61 -2.21 -9.57
CA GLY A 6 -8.32 -3.27 -10.30
C GLY A 6 -7.48 -4.15 -11.24
N ALA A 7 -6.19 -3.85 -11.42
CA ALA A 7 -5.32 -4.58 -12.34
C ALA A 7 -4.11 -5.24 -11.65
N THR A 8 -3.70 -4.76 -10.47
CA THR A 8 -2.58 -5.36 -9.72
C THR A 8 -3.04 -6.58 -8.92
N LYS A 9 -3.03 -7.75 -9.57
CA LYS A 9 -3.53 -9.02 -8.99
C LYS A 9 -2.59 -9.65 -7.95
N ALA A 10 -1.28 -9.48 -8.12
CA ALA A 10 -0.27 -10.01 -7.22
C ALA A 10 0.18 -8.97 -6.19
N TRP A 11 0.68 -9.43 -5.04
CA TRP A 11 1.34 -8.58 -4.06
C TRP A 11 2.59 -7.95 -4.68
N THR A 12 2.66 -6.62 -4.62
CA THR A 12 3.79 -5.87 -5.15
C THR A 12 4.50 -5.22 -3.96
N LYS A 13 5.77 -5.54 -3.78
CA LYS A 13 6.61 -5.03 -2.68
C LYS A 13 7.11 -3.63 -3.00
N SER A 14 7.04 -2.72 -2.03
CA SER A 14 7.57 -1.37 -2.19
C SER A 14 9.09 -1.37 -2.46
N SER A 15 9.54 -0.49 -3.36
CA SER A 15 10.97 -0.27 -3.64
C SER A 15 11.72 0.33 -2.44
N TYR A 16 11.01 0.92 -1.48
CA TYR A 16 11.56 1.45 -0.23
C TYR A 16 11.72 0.37 0.84
N SER A 17 11.27 -0.87 0.58
CA SER A 17 11.41 -2.02 1.48
C SER A 17 12.81 -2.66 1.38
N THR A 18 13.88 -1.86 1.39
CA THR A 18 15.27 -2.34 1.37
C THR A 18 15.83 -2.46 2.80
N GLY A 19 16.73 -3.43 3.01
CA GLY A 19 17.31 -3.69 4.34
C GLY A 19 16.26 -4.12 5.37
N ASN A 20 16.46 -3.72 6.63
CA ASN A 20 15.52 -4.02 7.74
C ASN A 20 14.34 -3.03 7.85
N GLY A 21 14.28 -2.01 6.98
CA GLY A 21 13.24 -0.97 6.99
C GLY A 21 11.84 -1.52 6.68
N ALA A 22 10.82 -0.93 7.30
CA ALA A 22 9.41 -1.35 7.29
C ALA A 22 8.94 -1.83 5.90
N CYS A 23 8.81 -3.15 5.73
CA CYS A 23 8.52 -3.75 4.43
C CYS A 23 7.01 -3.83 4.20
N VAL A 24 6.51 -3.12 3.19
CA VAL A 24 5.09 -3.14 2.81
C VAL A 24 4.89 -3.76 1.43
N GLU A 25 3.81 -4.53 1.28
CA GLU A 25 3.29 -4.98 -0.02
C GLU A 25 1.85 -4.52 -0.23
N VAL A 26 1.51 -4.28 -1.49
CA VAL A 26 0.19 -3.79 -1.90
C VAL A 26 -0.37 -4.62 -3.04
N LYS A 27 -1.69 -4.80 -3.09
CA LYS A 27 -2.41 -5.35 -4.26
C LYS A 27 -3.74 -4.65 -4.46
N SER A 28 -4.24 -4.62 -5.69
CA SER A 28 -5.58 -4.15 -6.04
C SER A 28 -6.15 -5.04 -7.16
N PRO A 29 -6.67 -6.23 -6.81
CA PRO A 29 -7.16 -7.19 -7.80
C PRO A 29 -8.54 -6.81 -8.36
N ILE A 30 -9.27 -5.92 -7.67
CA ILE A 30 -10.57 -5.39 -8.07
C ILE A 30 -10.57 -3.88 -7.87
N GLU A 31 -11.41 -3.16 -8.60
CA GLU A 31 -11.43 -1.70 -8.56
C GLU A 31 -11.83 -1.16 -7.19
N GLN A 32 -12.61 -1.88 -6.40
CA GLN A 32 -13.20 -1.38 -5.16
C GLN A 32 -12.29 -1.56 -3.93
N SER A 33 -11.08 -2.10 -4.09
CA SER A 33 -10.26 -2.52 -2.97
C SER A 33 -8.77 -2.34 -3.23
N ILE A 34 -8.09 -1.78 -2.22
CA ILE A 34 -6.63 -1.77 -2.12
C ILE A 34 -6.24 -2.46 -0.81
N ALA A 35 -5.47 -3.53 -0.90
CA ALA A 35 -5.02 -4.28 0.27
C ALA A 35 -3.54 -4.02 0.52
N VAL A 36 -3.18 -3.81 1.78
CA VAL A 36 -1.82 -3.56 2.28
C VAL A 36 -1.47 -4.63 3.31
N ARG A 37 -0.25 -5.15 3.28
CA ARG A 37 0.26 -6.06 4.31
C ARG A 37 1.74 -5.84 4.61
N ASP A 38 2.17 -6.43 5.72
CA ASP A 38 3.59 -6.57 6.06
C ASP A 38 4.25 -7.62 5.13
N SER A 39 5.33 -7.24 4.43
CA SER A 39 6.04 -8.17 3.55
C SER A 39 6.78 -9.28 4.31
N LYS A 40 7.08 -9.10 5.59
CA LYS A 40 7.79 -10.05 6.44
C LYS A 40 6.85 -11.12 6.99
N VAL A 41 5.55 -10.83 7.06
CA VAL A 41 4.52 -11.73 7.61
C VAL A 41 3.45 -12.00 6.55
N THR A 42 3.82 -12.65 5.45
CA THR A 42 2.94 -12.85 4.29
C THR A 42 1.69 -13.70 4.59
N GLY A 43 1.73 -14.55 5.61
CA GLY A 43 0.58 -15.31 6.12
C GLY A 43 -0.26 -14.57 7.18
N GLY A 44 0.15 -13.35 7.55
CA GLY A 44 -0.54 -12.51 8.53
C GLY A 44 -1.73 -11.74 7.94
N PRO A 45 -2.42 -10.94 8.76
CA PRO A 45 -3.55 -10.13 8.31
C PRO A 45 -3.13 -9.04 7.31
N SER A 46 -4.07 -8.67 6.45
CA SER A 46 -3.97 -7.49 5.58
C SER A 46 -5.03 -6.47 5.93
N ILE A 47 -4.72 -5.19 5.76
CA ILE A 47 -5.67 -4.08 5.90
C ILE A 47 -6.17 -3.71 4.50
N THR A 48 -7.48 -3.48 4.37
CA THR A 48 -8.11 -3.11 3.11
C THR A 48 -8.66 -1.69 3.19
N PHE A 49 -8.43 -0.92 2.14
CA PHE A 49 -8.88 0.46 1.99
C PHE A 49 -9.82 0.60 0.80
N VAL A 50 -10.78 1.51 0.93
CA VAL A 50 -11.52 2.04 -0.22
C VAL A 50 -10.53 2.85 -1.08
N PRO A 51 -10.56 2.74 -2.41
CA PRO A 51 -9.56 3.36 -3.28
C PRO A 51 -9.47 4.88 -3.16
N THR A 52 -10.59 5.56 -2.96
CA THR A 52 -10.62 7.01 -2.80
C THR A 52 -9.85 7.46 -1.56
N SER A 53 -10.04 6.77 -0.43
CA SER A 53 -9.31 7.03 0.81
C SER A 53 -7.81 6.75 0.64
N TRP A 54 -7.45 5.65 -0.02
CA TRP A 54 -6.04 5.33 -0.29
C TRP A 54 -5.36 6.39 -1.17
N ASN A 55 -6.01 6.80 -2.27
CA ASN A 55 -5.46 7.81 -3.17
C ASN A 55 -5.30 9.17 -2.47
N THR A 56 -6.28 9.56 -1.64
CA THR A 56 -6.21 10.77 -0.83
C THR A 56 -5.02 10.71 0.12
N PHE A 57 -4.90 9.62 0.88
CA PHE A 57 -3.78 9.41 1.81
C PHE A 57 -2.42 9.48 1.12
N VAL A 58 -2.22 8.77 0.01
CA VAL A 58 -0.94 8.77 -0.72
C VAL A 58 -0.61 10.16 -1.24
N ASN A 59 -1.60 10.89 -1.74
CA ASN A 59 -1.41 12.27 -2.21
C ASN A 59 -0.99 13.19 -1.06
N GLU A 60 -1.70 13.15 0.07
CA GLU A 60 -1.42 13.99 1.24
C GLU A 60 -0.06 13.67 1.88
N VAL A 61 0.31 12.38 2.00
CA VAL A 61 1.65 11.96 2.43
C VAL A 61 2.72 12.48 1.46
N GLY A 62 2.49 12.37 0.16
CA GLY A 62 3.41 12.88 -0.87
C GLY A 62 3.59 14.40 -0.83
N GLN A 63 2.60 15.13 -0.34
CA GLN A 63 2.66 16.58 -0.11
C GLN A 63 3.24 16.96 1.26
N GLY A 64 3.57 15.99 2.12
CA GLY A 64 4.10 16.24 3.46
C GLY A 64 3.07 16.82 4.43
N VAL A 65 1.78 16.59 4.18
CA VAL A 65 0.67 17.16 4.98
C VAL A 65 0.61 16.53 6.38
N PHE A 66 1.03 15.27 6.51
CA PHE A 66 1.09 14.59 7.80
C PHE A 66 2.44 14.84 8.47
N THR A 67 2.44 15.63 9.55
CA THR A 67 3.56 15.74 10.47
C THR A 67 3.48 14.65 11.53
N LEU A 68 4.62 14.06 11.88
CA LEU A 68 4.77 13.22 13.07
C LEU A 68 5.20 14.17 14.19
N ASP A 69 4.24 14.85 14.82
CA ASP A 69 4.49 15.59 16.06
C ASP A 69 4.70 14.65 17.26
#